data_AF-A0A077NFJ8-F1
#
_entry.id   AF-A0A077NFJ8-F1
#
_cell.length_a   1.000
_cell.length_b   1.000
_cell.length_c   1.000
_cell.angle_alpha   90.00
_cell.angle_beta   90.00
_cell.angle_gamma   90.00
#
_symmetry.space_group_name_H-M   'P 1'
#
loop_
_entity.id
_entity.type
_entity.pdbx_description
1 polymer ?
#
loop_
_entity_poly.entity_id
_entity_poly.type
_entity_poly.pdbx_seq_one_letter_code
_entity_poly.pdbx_strand_id
1 'polypeptide(L)'
;MRLIKVYSDSYVFEEPHQKVQGKNRLTIACHGFGHIDGISQVVMDDQYRNAVQLALSIKTWTDVDKLHNIRLVSCETANPAPNEEYLRITPDLRRYPPWITSFGSQLSLFLPDILVKAYMGTIDSDCSDSFTWNFYTKHGHDDTNTMLSKYFKLYKGGLDHYHSVVFLNGRFHKQHYIE
;
A
#
# COMPACT_ATOMS: atom_id res chain seq x y z
N MET A 1 -14.48 -3.83 -10.82
CA MET A 1 -13.82 -3.06 -9.74
C MET A 1 -14.88 -2.62 -8.74
N ARG A 2 -14.55 -2.55 -7.47
CA ARG A 2 -15.41 -2.17 -6.34
C ARG A 2 -14.70 -1.10 -5.52
N LEU A 3 -15.18 0.13 -5.59
CA LEU A 3 -14.72 1.23 -4.74
C LEU A 3 -15.18 0.99 -3.29
N ILE A 4 -14.26 1.07 -2.33
CA ILE A 4 -14.51 0.74 -0.93
C ILE A 4 -14.58 2.01 -0.09
N LYS A 5 -13.55 2.85 -0.17
CA LYS A 5 -13.44 4.10 0.60
C LYS A 5 -12.76 5.17 -0.23
N VAL A 6 -13.15 6.42 0.00
CA VAL A 6 -12.53 7.62 -0.55
C VAL A 6 -12.45 8.65 0.57
N TYR A 7 -11.27 9.22 0.74
CA TYR A 7 -10.94 10.31 1.65
C TYR A 7 -10.28 11.43 0.86
N SER A 8 -10.00 12.56 1.50
CA SER A 8 -9.31 13.71 0.90
C SER A 8 -7.87 13.39 0.46
N ASP A 9 -7.22 12.45 1.15
CA ASP A 9 -5.79 12.14 1.07
C ASP A 9 -5.51 10.68 0.65
N SER A 10 -6.57 9.92 0.36
CA SER A 10 -6.45 8.48 0.10
C SER A 10 -7.71 7.86 -0.46
N TYR A 11 -7.58 6.70 -1.08
CA TYR A 11 -8.72 5.90 -1.53
C TYR A 11 -8.37 4.41 -1.63
N VAL A 12 -9.41 3.58 -1.54
CA VAL A 12 -9.31 2.13 -1.51
C VAL A 12 -10.31 1.52 -2.46
N PHE A 13 -9.84 0.65 -3.34
CA PHE A 13 -10.70 -0.13 -4.23
C PHE A 13 -10.19 -1.55 -4.39
N GLU A 14 -11.10 -2.43 -4.77
CA GLU A 14 -10.84 -3.84 -5.01
C GLU A 14 -11.18 -4.21 -6.45
N GLU A 15 -10.42 -5.14 -7.01
CA GLU A 15 -10.65 -5.68 -8.34
C GLU A 15 -10.34 -7.18 -8.38
N PRO A 16 -11.00 -7.95 -9.27
CA PRO A 16 -10.65 -9.35 -9.48
C PRO A 16 -9.16 -9.51 -9.83
N HIS A 17 -8.51 -10.52 -9.28
CA HIS A 17 -7.12 -10.82 -9.59
C HIS A 17 -7.02 -11.41 -11.00
N GLN A 18 -6.24 -10.77 -11.87
CA GLN A 18 -6.16 -11.13 -13.29
C GLN A 18 -5.60 -12.54 -13.56
N LYS A 19 -4.80 -13.09 -12.65
CA LYS A 19 -4.08 -14.37 -12.86
C LYS A 19 -4.54 -15.52 -11.95
N VAL A 20 -5.39 -15.24 -10.97
CA VAL A 20 -5.81 -16.24 -9.97
C VAL A 20 -7.32 -16.15 -9.82
N GLN A 21 -8.01 -17.14 -10.38
CA GLN A 21 -9.47 -17.17 -10.43
C GLN A 21 -10.06 -17.20 -9.00
N GLY A 22 -11.15 -16.44 -8.80
CA GLY A 22 -11.84 -16.37 -7.51
C GLY A 22 -11.10 -15.58 -6.43
N LYS A 23 -9.93 -15.03 -6.73
CA LYS A 23 -9.19 -14.13 -5.84
C LYS A 23 -9.28 -12.69 -6.29
N ASN A 24 -9.03 -11.77 -5.37
CA ASN A 24 -9.05 -10.33 -5.55
C ASN A 24 -7.68 -9.70 -5.33
N ARG A 25 -7.54 -8.48 -5.86
CA ARG A 25 -6.49 -7.52 -5.53
C ARG A 25 -7.13 -6.31 -4.85
N LEU A 26 -6.56 -5.92 -3.72
CA LEU A 26 -6.90 -4.66 -3.04
C LEU A 26 -5.85 -3.61 -3.41
N THR A 27 -6.28 -2.44 -3.87
CA THR A 27 -5.41 -1.29 -4.11
C THR A 27 -5.73 -0.22 -3.08
N ILE A 28 -4.69 0.27 -2.41
CA ILE A 28 -4.75 1.34 -1.42
C ILE A 28 -3.84 2.44 -1.92
N ALA A 29 -4.39 3.59 -2.28
CA ALA A 29 -3.65 4.79 -2.61
C ALA A 29 -3.67 5.73 -1.40
N CYS A 30 -2.49 6.13 -0.94
CA CYS A 30 -2.31 6.98 0.24
C CYS A 30 -0.89 7.57 0.30
N HIS A 31 -0.63 8.49 1.23
CA HIS A 31 0.68 9.11 1.37
C HIS A 31 1.63 8.29 2.26
N GLY A 32 2.89 8.21 1.85
CA GLY A 32 3.97 7.77 2.72
C GLY A 32 4.37 8.93 3.63
N PHE A 33 4.71 8.65 4.88
CA PHE A 33 5.16 9.69 5.81
C PHE A 33 6.62 9.52 6.24
N GLY A 34 7.03 8.29 6.54
CA GLY A 34 8.31 8.00 7.18
C GLY A 34 8.08 7.23 8.48
N HIS A 35 8.67 7.69 9.58
CA HIS A 35 8.65 6.98 10.86
C HIS A 35 8.21 7.88 12.02
N ILE A 36 7.42 7.33 12.94
CA ILE A 36 7.10 7.92 14.25
C ILE A 36 7.58 6.93 15.31
N ASP A 37 8.45 7.36 16.21
CA ASP A 37 9.09 6.51 17.24
C ASP A 37 9.73 5.23 16.66
N GLY A 38 10.31 5.34 15.46
CA GLY A 38 10.94 4.22 14.74
C GLY A 38 9.97 3.25 14.07
N ILE A 39 8.67 3.54 14.07
CA ILE A 39 7.64 2.73 13.43
C ILE A 39 7.22 3.42 12.14
N SER A 40 7.31 2.71 11.01
CA SER A 40 6.94 3.24 9.70
C SER A 40 5.43 3.52 9.62
N GLN A 41 5.05 4.63 8.97
CA GLN A 41 3.68 5.13 8.89
C GLN A 41 3.28 5.46 7.45
N VAL A 42 1.99 5.28 7.18
CA VAL A 42 1.29 5.92 6.05
C VAL A 42 0.29 6.93 6.61
N VAL A 43 -0.10 7.92 5.81
CA VAL A 43 -1.19 8.85 6.12
C VAL A 43 -2.42 8.47 5.32
N MET A 44 -3.54 8.31 6.01
CA MET A 44 -4.81 7.94 5.40
C MET A 44 -5.96 8.43 6.29
N ASP A 45 -6.88 9.19 5.71
CA ASP A 45 -7.98 9.87 6.42
C ASP A 45 -7.45 10.85 7.46
N ASP A 46 -6.42 11.63 7.09
CA ASP A 46 -5.70 12.58 7.95
C ASP A 46 -5.10 11.93 9.22
N GLN A 47 -4.94 10.60 9.22
CA GLN A 47 -4.42 9.83 10.35
C GLN A 47 -3.15 9.07 9.96
N TYR A 48 -2.16 9.14 10.83
CA TYR A 48 -0.99 8.26 10.77
C TYR A 48 -1.39 6.84 11.16
N ARG A 49 -1.10 5.89 10.28
CA ARG A 49 -1.39 4.47 10.47
C ARG A 49 -0.13 3.66 10.31
N ASN A 50 0.19 2.86 11.31
CA ASN A 50 1.22 1.84 11.21
C ASN A 50 0.67 0.59 10.49
N ALA A 51 1.56 -0.37 10.21
CA ALA A 51 1.19 -1.59 9.49
C ALA A 51 0.10 -2.42 10.20
N VAL A 52 0.10 -2.50 11.54
CA VAL A 52 -0.92 -3.23 12.31
C VAL A 52 -2.28 -2.57 12.13
N GLN A 53 -2.33 -1.25 12.31
CA GLN A 53 -3.57 -0.47 12.19
C GLN A 53 -4.16 -0.57 10.79
N LEU A 54 -3.32 -0.48 9.74
CA LEU A 54 -3.78 -0.66 8.37
C LEU A 54 -4.26 -2.09 8.11
N ALA A 55 -3.57 -3.11 8.63
CA ALA A 55 -4.02 -4.50 8.50
C ALA A 55 -5.40 -4.74 9.15
N LEU A 56 -5.67 -4.11 10.30
CA LEU A 56 -7.00 -4.13 10.93
C LEU A 56 -8.05 -3.47 10.03
N SER A 57 -7.74 -2.32 9.43
CA SER A 57 -8.66 -1.67 8.49
C SER A 57 -8.93 -2.55 7.26
N ILE A 58 -7.91 -3.18 6.68
CA ILE A 58 -8.05 -4.08 5.52
C ILE A 58 -8.99 -5.24 5.81
N LYS A 59 -8.89 -5.85 7.01
CA LYS A 59 -9.79 -6.91 7.47
C LYS A 59 -11.26 -6.49 7.52
N THR A 60 -11.55 -5.19 7.63
CA THR A 60 -12.93 -4.66 7.58
C THR A 60 -13.40 -4.27 6.18
N TRP A 61 -12.47 -4.08 5.24
CA TRP A 61 -12.79 -3.60 3.89
C TRP A 61 -13.04 -4.72 2.88
N THR A 62 -12.43 -5.87 3.10
CA THR A 62 -12.52 -7.01 2.19
C THR A 62 -12.48 -8.36 2.92
N ASP A 63 -12.96 -9.38 2.22
CA ASP A 63 -12.83 -10.79 2.58
C ASP A 63 -11.38 -11.23 2.35
N VAL A 64 -10.61 -11.30 3.44
CA VAL A 64 -9.18 -11.63 3.42
C VAL A 64 -8.92 -13.00 2.81
N ASP A 65 -9.84 -13.96 2.95
CA ASP A 65 -9.70 -15.30 2.37
C ASP A 65 -9.78 -15.27 0.84
N LYS A 66 -10.37 -14.23 0.26
CA LYS A 66 -10.41 -14.00 -1.19
C LYS A 66 -9.29 -13.09 -1.66
N LEU A 67 -8.51 -12.49 -0.78
CA LEU A 67 -7.44 -11.59 -1.18
C LEU A 67 -6.20 -12.39 -1.61
N HIS A 68 -5.63 -12.07 -2.77
CA HIS A 68 -4.36 -12.65 -3.21
C HIS A 68 -3.20 -11.67 -3.04
N ASN A 69 -3.44 -10.39 -3.34
CA ASN A 69 -2.43 -9.37 -3.14
C ASN A 69 -3.02 -8.00 -2.80
N ILE A 70 -2.17 -7.20 -2.17
CA ILE A 70 -2.36 -5.79 -1.91
C ILE A 70 -1.38 -5.01 -2.78
N ARG A 71 -1.87 -3.96 -3.43
CA ARG A 71 -1.05 -2.93 -4.07
C ARG A 71 -1.13 -1.67 -3.22
N LEU A 72 -0.09 -1.44 -2.44
CA LEU A 72 0.06 -0.23 -1.63
C LEU A 72 0.73 0.84 -2.48
N VAL A 73 -0.08 1.76 -2.99
CA VAL A 73 0.35 2.90 -3.82
C VAL A 73 0.64 4.05 -2.89
N SER A 74 1.87 4.05 -2.38
CA SER A 74 2.34 5.01 -1.40
C SER A 74 3.86 5.10 -1.45
N CYS A 75 4.38 6.32 -1.48
CA CYS A 75 5.81 6.61 -1.58
C CYS A 75 6.58 5.99 -0.40
N GLU A 76 7.80 5.53 -0.66
CA GLU A 76 8.77 5.06 0.33
C GLU A 76 8.31 3.91 1.23
N THR A 77 7.17 3.28 0.95
CA THR A 77 6.63 2.19 1.79
C THR A 77 7.42 0.88 1.70
N ALA A 78 8.29 0.73 0.71
CA ALA A 78 9.26 -0.35 0.64
C ALA A 78 10.67 0.05 1.12
N ASN A 79 10.90 1.32 1.51
CA ASN A 79 12.20 1.74 2.01
C ASN A 79 12.46 1.09 3.38
N PRO A 80 13.61 0.43 3.59
CA PRO A 80 14.01 0.06 4.93
C PRO A 80 14.29 1.33 5.75
N ALA A 81 14.07 1.24 7.06
CA ALA A 81 14.48 2.28 7.97
C ALA A 81 16.01 2.46 7.91
N PRO A 82 16.51 3.69 7.75
CA PRO A 82 17.94 3.92 7.54
C PRO A 82 18.80 3.68 8.79
N ASN A 83 18.19 3.70 9.99
CA ASN A 83 18.91 3.65 11.26
C ASN A 83 18.26 2.63 12.21
N GLU A 84 18.90 1.48 12.38
CA GLU A 84 18.42 0.40 13.24
C GLU A 84 18.30 0.79 14.73
N GLU A 85 19.07 1.77 15.18
CA GLU A 85 19.09 2.20 16.59
C GLU A 85 17.80 2.89 17.04
N TYR A 86 17.06 3.51 16.12
CA TYR A 86 15.77 4.15 16.42
C TYR A 86 14.59 3.19 16.37
N LEU A 87 14.82 1.95 15.92
CA LEU A 87 13.78 0.98 15.70
C LEU A 87 13.34 0.34 17.01
N ARG A 88 12.14 0.70 17.49
CA ARG A 88 11.44 -0.01 18.55
C ARG A 88 10.83 -1.31 18.02
N ILE A 89 11.67 -2.20 17.53
CA ILE A 89 11.24 -3.52 17.09
C ILE A 89 11.47 -4.51 18.23
N THR A 90 10.54 -5.46 18.41
CA THR A 90 10.74 -6.58 19.35
C THR A 90 12.08 -7.27 19.05
N PRO A 91 12.84 -7.69 20.09
CA PRO A 91 14.17 -8.29 19.92
C PRO A 91 14.24 -9.44 18.91
N ASP A 92 13.15 -10.19 18.75
CA ASP A 92 13.04 -11.32 17.83
C ASP A 92 13.15 -10.92 16.36
N LEU A 93 12.80 -9.68 16.02
CA LEU A 93 12.83 -9.16 14.66
C LEU A 93 14.20 -8.59 14.25
N ARG A 94 15.14 -8.39 15.19
CA ARG A 94 16.54 -8.00 14.89
C ARG A 94 17.35 -9.09 14.16
N ARG A 95 16.83 -10.33 14.15
CA ARG A 95 17.44 -11.46 13.40
C ARG A 95 17.02 -11.47 11.93
N TYR A 96 16.09 -10.60 11.54
CA TYR A 96 15.58 -10.53 10.19
C TYR A 96 16.29 -9.42 9.41
N PRO A 97 16.37 -9.54 8.08
CA PRO A 97 17.19 -8.63 7.29
C PRO A 97 16.59 -7.22 7.21
N PRO A 98 17.34 -6.20 6.75
CA PRO A 98 17.00 -4.78 6.90
C PRO A 98 15.62 -4.39 6.36
N TRP A 99 15.09 -5.12 5.37
CA TRP A 99 13.77 -4.88 4.80
C TRP A 99 12.59 -5.13 5.76
N ILE A 100 12.79 -5.84 6.88
CA ILE A 100 11.70 -6.07 7.86
C ILE A 100 11.18 -4.76 8.48
N THR A 101 12.00 -3.72 8.40
CA THR A 101 11.73 -2.39 8.92
C THR A 101 10.82 -1.58 7.99
N SER A 102 10.74 -1.95 6.71
CA SER A 102 9.84 -1.28 5.74
C SER A 102 8.37 -1.52 6.05
N PHE A 103 7.53 -0.54 5.75
CA PHE A 103 6.08 -0.62 5.97
C PHE A 103 5.47 -1.84 5.25
N GLY A 104 5.82 -2.04 3.97
CA GLY A 104 5.29 -3.14 3.15
C GLY A 104 5.62 -4.51 3.73
N SER A 105 6.84 -4.67 4.25
CA SER A 105 7.23 -5.91 4.92
C SER A 105 6.42 -6.13 6.20
N GLN A 106 6.32 -5.11 7.07
CA GLN A 106 5.54 -5.20 8.30
C GLN A 106 4.06 -5.50 8.03
N LEU A 107 3.47 -4.87 7.02
CA LEU A 107 2.08 -5.12 6.63
C LEU A 107 1.86 -6.59 6.23
N SER A 108 2.80 -7.17 5.49
CA SER A 108 2.74 -8.58 5.09
C SER A 108 2.92 -9.57 6.25
N LEU A 109 3.45 -9.15 7.41
CA LEU A 109 3.45 -9.98 8.63
C LEU A 109 2.05 -10.09 9.25
N PHE A 110 1.27 -9.00 9.21
CA PHE A 110 -0.07 -8.96 9.82
C PHE A 110 -1.19 -9.49 8.91
N LEU A 111 -0.85 -9.77 7.66
CA LEU A 111 -1.70 -10.33 6.61
C LEU A 111 -1.00 -11.56 6.00
N PRO A 112 -0.94 -12.68 6.74
CA PRO A 112 -0.22 -13.86 6.29
C PRO A 112 -0.80 -14.39 4.98
N ASP A 113 0.08 -14.96 4.15
CA ASP A 113 -0.20 -15.58 2.85
C ASP A 113 -0.78 -14.64 1.79
N ILE A 114 -0.70 -13.32 2.03
CA ILE A 114 -1.08 -12.27 1.08
C ILE A 114 0.18 -11.53 0.61
N LEU A 115 0.31 -11.39 -0.71
CA LEU A 115 1.41 -10.63 -1.30
C LEU A 115 1.17 -9.13 -1.11
N VAL A 116 2.14 -8.41 -0.57
CA VAL A 116 2.09 -6.93 -0.46
C VAL A 116 3.07 -6.33 -1.45
N LYS A 117 2.57 -5.63 -2.47
CA LYS A 117 3.38 -4.83 -3.39
C LYS A 117 3.46 -3.40 -2.85
N ALA A 118 4.66 -2.93 -2.56
CA ALA A 118 4.99 -1.59 -2.10
C ALA A 118 6.10 -0.98 -2.97
N TYR A 119 6.43 0.30 -2.76
CA TYR A 119 7.32 1.06 -3.64
C TYR A 119 8.46 1.73 -2.88
N MET A 120 9.66 1.65 -3.45
CA MET A 120 10.82 2.41 -3.00
C MET A 120 10.82 3.78 -3.70
N GLY A 121 11.11 4.84 -2.94
CA GLY A 121 11.10 6.22 -3.45
C GLY A 121 9.70 6.74 -3.81
N THR A 122 9.67 7.73 -4.70
CA THR A 122 8.44 8.46 -5.09
C THR A 122 7.73 7.79 -6.27
N ILE A 123 6.39 7.72 -6.19
CA ILE A 123 5.53 7.26 -7.28
C ILE A 123 4.40 8.25 -7.50
N ASP A 124 3.90 8.30 -8.74
CA ASP A 124 2.73 9.11 -9.10
C ASP A 124 1.63 8.24 -9.72
N SER A 125 0.41 8.79 -9.76
CA SER A 125 -0.73 8.15 -10.41
C SER A 125 -1.60 9.15 -11.16
N ASP A 126 -2.26 8.69 -12.22
CA ASP A 126 -3.19 9.49 -13.04
C ASP A 126 -4.43 9.93 -12.23
N CYS A 127 -4.65 9.31 -11.07
CA CYS A 127 -5.75 9.61 -10.17
C CYS A 127 -5.18 10.03 -8.82
N SER A 128 -4.68 11.27 -8.72
CA SER A 128 -4.23 11.81 -7.43
C SER A 128 -5.35 11.75 -6.39
N ASP A 129 -4.97 11.73 -5.11
CA ASP A 129 -5.92 11.65 -4.00
C ASP A 129 -6.89 12.84 -4.02
N SER A 130 -6.36 14.05 -4.22
CA SER A 130 -7.15 15.27 -4.32
C SER A 130 -8.10 15.29 -5.51
N PHE A 131 -7.66 14.79 -6.68
CA PHE A 131 -8.52 14.68 -7.86
C PHE A 131 -9.65 13.67 -7.61
N THR A 132 -9.31 12.51 -7.06
CA THR A 132 -10.27 11.44 -6.75
C THR A 132 -11.31 11.91 -5.73
N TRP A 133 -10.90 12.62 -4.68
CA TRP A 133 -11.79 13.20 -3.68
C TRP A 133 -12.75 14.25 -4.27
N ASN A 134 -12.23 15.20 -5.05
CA ASN A 134 -13.04 16.22 -5.70
C ASN A 134 -14.04 15.60 -6.68
N PHE A 135 -13.63 14.56 -7.39
CA PHE A 135 -14.53 13.83 -8.28
C PHE A 135 -15.62 13.09 -7.48
N TYR A 136 -15.25 12.41 -6.39
CA TYR A 136 -16.17 11.69 -5.53
C TYR A 136 -17.21 12.58 -4.87
N THR A 137 -16.80 13.73 -4.33
CA THR A 137 -17.71 14.68 -3.68
C THR A 137 -18.70 15.31 -4.67
N LYS A 138 -18.31 15.44 -5.94
CA LYS A 138 -19.13 16.04 -7.00
C LYS A 138 -20.04 15.04 -7.73
N HIS A 139 -19.54 13.83 -7.99
CA HIS A 139 -20.19 12.84 -8.86
C HIS A 139 -20.63 11.57 -8.13
N GLY A 140 -20.18 11.36 -6.89
CA GLY A 140 -20.57 10.23 -6.07
C GLY A 140 -19.79 8.94 -6.37
N HIS A 141 -20.23 7.87 -5.72
CA HIS A 141 -19.51 6.60 -5.64
C HIS A 141 -19.41 5.86 -6.98
N ASP A 142 -20.53 5.67 -7.68
CA ASP A 142 -20.58 4.88 -8.91
C ASP A 142 -19.76 5.49 -10.05
N ASP A 143 -19.84 6.81 -10.21
CA ASP A 143 -19.06 7.54 -11.21
C ASP A 143 -17.56 7.49 -10.88
N THR A 144 -17.20 7.61 -9.60
CA THR A 144 -15.79 7.50 -9.16
C THR A 144 -15.25 6.09 -9.39
N ASN A 145 -16.05 5.05 -9.11
CA ASN A 145 -15.72 3.67 -9.42
C ASN A 145 -15.52 3.48 -10.93
N THR A 146 -16.36 4.08 -11.76
CA THR A 146 -16.18 4.01 -13.22
C THR A 146 -14.91 4.73 -13.67
N MET A 147 -14.64 5.93 -13.14
CA MET A 147 -13.44 6.74 -13.42
C MET A 147 -12.16 5.97 -13.09
N LEU A 148 -12.03 5.50 -11.84
CA LEU A 148 -10.85 4.75 -11.39
C LEU A 148 -10.63 3.48 -12.22
N SER A 149 -11.70 2.77 -12.61
CA SER A 149 -11.58 1.55 -13.43
C SER A 149 -11.01 1.79 -14.83
N LYS A 150 -11.19 3.00 -15.38
CA LYS A 150 -10.77 3.38 -16.73
C LYS A 150 -9.39 4.03 -16.74
N TYR A 151 -9.11 4.86 -15.73
CA TYR A 151 -7.99 5.80 -15.78
C TYR A 151 -6.90 5.52 -14.75
N PHE A 152 -7.15 4.71 -13.72
CA PHE A 152 -6.13 4.46 -12.71
C PHE A 152 -4.90 3.77 -13.31
N LYS A 153 -3.78 4.50 -13.35
CA LYS A 153 -2.46 4.03 -13.77
C LYS A 153 -1.41 4.63 -12.86
N LEU A 154 -0.32 3.88 -12.68
CA LEU A 154 0.85 4.28 -11.89
C LEU A 154 2.02 4.56 -12.82
N TYR A 155 2.75 5.63 -12.58
CA TYR A 155 3.91 6.02 -13.37
C TYR A 155 5.06 6.57 -12.50
N LYS A 156 6.21 6.78 -13.16
CA LYS A 156 7.45 7.27 -12.54
C LYS A 156 7.27 8.75 -12.19
N GLY A 157 7.35 9.09 -10.91
CA GLY A 157 7.25 10.48 -10.43
C GLY A 157 8.56 11.27 -10.45
N GLY A 158 9.64 10.70 -11.01
CA GLY A 158 10.95 11.35 -11.08
C GLY A 158 12.00 10.56 -11.85
N LEU A 159 13.22 11.12 -11.94
CA LEU A 159 14.40 10.51 -12.57
C LEU A 159 15.02 9.37 -11.76
N ASP A 160 14.77 9.34 -10.44
CA ASP A 160 15.25 8.26 -9.58
C ASP A 160 14.45 6.97 -9.81
N HIS A 161 15.16 5.85 -9.85
CA HIS A 161 14.57 4.54 -10.05
C HIS A 161 13.63 4.21 -8.89
N TYR A 162 12.31 4.30 -9.08
CA TYR A 162 11.40 3.63 -8.15
C TYR A 162 11.44 2.13 -8.40
N HIS A 163 11.47 1.36 -7.33
CA HIS A 163 11.42 -0.09 -7.39
C HIS A 163 10.17 -0.58 -6.70
N SER A 164 9.37 -1.37 -7.41
CA SER A 164 8.30 -2.08 -6.73
C SER A 164 8.85 -3.36 -6.11
N VAL A 165 8.62 -3.50 -4.81
CA VAL A 165 9.04 -4.65 -4.02
C VAL A 165 7.79 -5.40 -3.58
N VAL A 166 7.82 -6.72 -3.70
CA VAL A 166 6.76 -7.59 -3.24
C VAL A 166 7.24 -8.32 -1.99
N PHE A 167 6.43 -8.24 -0.95
CA PHE A 167 6.64 -8.90 0.33
C PHE A 167 5.62 -10.03 0.54
N LEU A 168 6.03 -11.05 1.27
CA LEU A 168 5.18 -12.16 1.73
C LEU A 168 5.63 -12.58 3.12
N ASN A 169 4.71 -12.61 4.09
CA ASN A 169 4.99 -13.07 5.45
C ASN A 169 6.21 -12.36 6.09
N GLY A 170 6.34 -11.05 5.86
CA GLY A 170 7.46 -10.22 6.35
C GLY A 170 8.79 -10.40 5.64
N ARG A 171 8.79 -11.09 4.49
CA ARG A 171 10.01 -11.38 3.74
C ARG A 171 9.95 -10.75 2.37
N PHE A 172 11.10 -10.31 1.89
CA PHE A 172 11.29 -10.01 0.49
C PHE A 172 10.95 -11.25 -0.35
N HIS A 173 10.00 -11.10 -1.27
CA HIS A 173 9.58 -12.18 -2.16
C HIS A 173 10.13 -11.99 -3.57
N LYS A 174 10.00 -10.79 -4.12
CA LYS A 174 10.61 -10.41 -5.41
C LYS A 174 10.62 -8.91 -5.60
N GLN A 175 11.52 -8.43 -6.44
CA GLN A 175 11.55 -7.07 -6.95
C GLN A 175 11.22 -7.07 -8.44
N HIS A 176 10.43 -6.10 -8.88
CA HIS A 176 10.24 -5.82 -10.30
C HIS A 176 10.93 -4.50 -10.61
N TYR A 177 11.96 -4.59 -11.45
CA TYR A 177 12.47 -3.46 -12.21
C TYR A 177 11.49 -3.26 -13.37
N ILE A 178 10.88 -2.09 -13.46
CA ILE A 178 10.20 -1.71 -14.70
C ILE A 178 11.29 -1.08 -15.56
N GLU A 179 11.84 -1.89 -16.47
CA GLU A 179 12.60 -1.41 -17.65
C GLU A 179 11.76 -0.37 -18.40
#